data_AF-R6WWY7-F1
#
_entry.id   AF-R6WWY7-F1
#
_cell.length_a   1.000
_cell.length_b   1.000
_cell.length_c   1.000
_cell.angle_alpha   90.00
_cell.angle_beta   90.00
_cell.angle_gamma   90.00
#
_symmetry.space_group_name_H-M   'P 1'
#
loop_
_entity.id
_entity.type
_entity.pdbx_description
1 polymer ?
#
loop_
_entity_poly.entity_id
_entity_poly.type
_entity_poly.pdbx_seq_one_letter_code
_entity_poly.pdbx_strand_id
1 'polypeptide(L)'
;MKKIDIKAFGEGQQIWFNIGRLRRVEDMLKCPIGEVLQDADKLSLKNLLVLLSVGMSQNGNKTEQYYAEKIDEAMENGYSIADIQLPVVKAVAASGILGVGAYYQLFPDELTDEQKADIEYEKN
;
A
#
# COMPACT_ATOMS: atom_id res chain seq x y z
N MET A 1 9.98 -1.28 -9.29
CA MET A 1 8.93 -1.14 -8.25
C MET A 1 9.15 0.17 -7.51
N LYS A 2 8.16 1.08 -7.51
CA LYS A 2 8.23 2.33 -6.74
C LYS A 2 8.22 1.99 -5.25
N LYS A 3 9.09 2.65 -4.48
CA LYS A 3 9.13 2.53 -3.01
C LYS A 3 8.45 3.76 -2.43
N ILE A 4 7.55 3.54 -1.48
CA ILE A 4 6.79 4.61 -0.82
C ILE A 4 7.26 4.71 0.63
N ASP A 5 7.60 5.91 1.09
CA ASP A 5 8.00 6.15 2.47
C ASP A 5 6.77 6.16 3.40
N ILE A 6 6.88 5.50 4.55
CA ILE A 6 5.93 5.58 5.67
C ILE A 6 6.54 6.46 6.75
N LYS A 7 6.33 7.78 6.63
CA LYS A 7 6.89 8.77 7.57
C LYS A 7 6.54 8.48 9.03
N ALA A 8 5.35 7.95 9.26
CA ALA A 8 4.84 7.57 10.58
C ALA A 8 5.73 6.53 11.31
N PHE A 9 6.53 5.74 10.58
CA PHE A 9 7.44 4.76 11.17
C PHE A 9 8.90 5.24 11.29
N GLY A 10 9.19 6.47 10.86
CA GLY A 10 10.52 7.08 10.89
C GLY A 10 11.23 7.08 9.53
N GLU A 11 12.41 7.70 9.50
CA GLU A 11 13.19 7.88 8.26
C GLU A 11 13.64 6.53 7.66
N GLY A 12 13.60 6.45 6.34
CA GLY A 12 14.02 5.26 5.59
C GLY A 12 13.05 4.07 5.68
N GLN A 13 11.93 4.19 6.39
CA GLN A 13 10.90 3.16 6.42
C GLN A 13 10.09 3.18 5.12
N GLN A 14 10.37 2.21 4.24
CA GLN A 14 9.75 2.11 2.92
C GLN A 14 8.87 0.87 2.78
N ILE A 15 7.83 0.97 1.98
CA ILE A 15 6.97 -0.13 1.57
C ILE A 15 6.88 -0.23 0.05
N TRP A 16 6.87 -1.45 -0.46
CA TRP A 16 6.68 -1.74 -1.89
C TRP A 16 6.24 -3.19 -2.12
N PHE A 17 5.59 -3.44 -3.24
CA PHE A 17 5.05 -4.76 -3.58
C PHE A 17 5.42 -5.16 -4.99
N ASN A 18 6.09 -6.31 -5.16
CA ASN A 18 6.11 -7.03 -6.43
C ASN A 18 5.05 -8.14 -6.42
N ILE A 19 4.88 -8.84 -7.55
CA ILE A 19 3.92 -9.96 -7.66
C ILE A 19 4.13 -11.03 -6.58
N GLY A 20 5.38 -11.37 -6.23
CA GLY A 20 5.67 -12.34 -5.18
C GLY A 20 5.18 -11.92 -3.80
N ARG A 21 5.31 -10.63 -3.47
CA ARG A 21 4.79 -10.04 -2.22
C ARG A 21 3.26 -9.98 -2.23
N LEU A 22 2.64 -9.57 -3.33
CA LEU A 22 1.18 -9.53 -3.45
C LEU A 22 0.56 -10.92 -3.30
N ARG A 23 1.12 -11.91 -4.01
CA ARG A 23 0.70 -13.31 -3.86
C ARG A 23 0.77 -13.78 -2.41
N ARG A 24 1.85 -13.44 -1.69
CA ARG A 24 1.98 -13.80 -0.27
C ARG A 24 0.91 -13.15 0.60
N VAL A 25 0.52 -11.91 0.30
CA VAL A 25 -0.61 -11.24 0.98
C VAL A 25 -1.91 -12.01 0.74
N GLU A 26 -2.21 -12.36 -0.51
CA GLU A 26 -3.40 -13.15 -0.85
C GLU A 26 -3.38 -14.52 -0.17
N ASP A 27 -2.23 -15.19 -0.13
CA ASP A 27 -2.04 -16.47 0.54
C ASP A 27 -2.30 -16.37 2.06
N MET A 28 -1.94 -15.26 2.70
CA MET A 28 -2.15 -15.02 4.13
C MET A 28 -3.59 -14.60 4.45
N LEU A 29 -4.20 -13.77 3.60
CA LEU A 29 -5.56 -13.27 3.79
C LEU A 29 -6.64 -14.21 3.25
N LYS A 30 -6.27 -15.16 2.38
CA LYS A 30 -7.19 -16.02 1.61
C LYS A 30 -8.20 -15.22 0.80
N CYS A 31 -7.77 -14.06 0.30
CA CYS A 31 -8.61 -13.08 -0.39
C CYS A 31 -7.78 -12.40 -1.50
N PRO A 32 -8.36 -12.19 -2.70
CA PRO A 32 -7.70 -11.48 -3.79
C PRO A 32 -7.33 -10.04 -3.41
N ILE A 33 -6.20 -9.53 -3.93
CA ILE A 33 -5.72 -8.19 -3.57
C ILE A 33 -6.69 -7.06 -3.97
N GLY A 34 -7.44 -7.26 -5.06
CA GLY A 34 -8.47 -6.30 -5.49
C GLY A 34 -9.61 -6.16 -4.47
N GLU A 35 -9.98 -7.25 -3.80
CA GLU A 35 -10.98 -7.24 -2.72
C GLU A 35 -10.41 -6.67 -1.42
N VAL A 36 -9.13 -6.95 -1.13
CA VAL A 36 -8.42 -6.38 0.04
C VAL A 36 -8.43 -4.86 0.05
N LEU A 37 -8.47 -4.22 -1.13
CA LEU A 37 -8.42 -2.77 -1.33
C LEU A 37 -9.73 -2.16 -1.83
N GLN A 38 -10.82 -2.92 -1.88
CA GLN A 38 -12.09 -2.49 -2.48
C GLN A 38 -12.65 -1.21 -1.83
N ASP A 39 -12.44 -1.04 -0.52
CA ASP A 39 -12.62 0.22 0.20
C ASP A 39 -11.27 0.67 0.75
N ALA A 40 -10.46 1.35 -0.06
CA ALA A 40 -9.13 1.84 0.35
C ALA A 40 -9.18 2.70 1.64
N ASP A 41 -10.26 3.45 1.85
CA ASP A 41 -10.52 4.27 3.04
C ASP A 41 -10.93 3.45 4.28
N LYS A 42 -11.21 2.15 4.11
CA LYS A 42 -11.61 1.22 5.18
C LYS A 42 -10.75 -0.03 5.21
N LEU A 43 -9.49 0.10 4.81
CA LEU A 43 -8.54 -1.00 4.91
C LEU A 43 -8.53 -1.54 6.35
N SER A 44 -9.04 -2.76 6.51
CA SER A 44 -9.17 -3.34 7.85
C SER A 44 -7.80 -3.45 8.53
N LEU A 45 -7.76 -3.31 9.86
CA LEU A 45 -6.49 -3.40 10.61
C LEU A 45 -5.76 -4.72 10.35
N LYS A 46 -6.51 -5.84 10.26
CA LYS A 46 -5.93 -7.14 9.88
C LYS A 46 -5.23 -7.08 8.52
N ASN A 47 -5.90 -6.54 7.50
CA ASN A 47 -5.31 -6.43 6.17
C ASN A 47 -4.09 -5.51 6.16
N LEU A 48 -4.17 -4.37 6.87
CA LEU A 48 -3.07 -3.43 7.02
C LEU A 48 -1.84 -4.11 7.64
N LEU A 49 -1.99 -4.85 8.74
CA LEU A 49 -0.88 -5.52 9.41
C LEU A 49 -0.22 -6.58 8.52
N VAL A 50 -1.01 -7.36 7.77
CA VAL A 50 -0.48 -8.33 6.80
C VAL A 50 0.26 -7.62 5.67
N LEU A 51 -0.32 -6.55 5.10
CA LEU A 51 0.31 -5.75 4.05
C LEU A 51 1.64 -5.16 4.52
N LEU A 52 1.71 -4.61 5.74
CA LEU A 52 2.94 -4.10 6.33
C LEU A 52 3.98 -5.22 6.50
N SER A 53 3.59 -6.37 7.07
CA SER A 53 4.50 -7.49 7.30
C SER A 53 5.17 -8.02 6.03
N VAL A 54 4.44 -8.03 4.92
CA VAL A 54 4.94 -8.50 3.63
C VAL A 54 5.64 -7.39 2.85
N GLY A 55 5.03 -6.21 2.76
CA GLY A 55 5.48 -5.06 1.99
C GLY A 55 6.72 -4.37 2.55
N MET A 56 7.03 -4.59 3.83
CA MET A 56 8.23 -4.07 4.48
C MET A 56 9.25 -5.18 4.83
N SER A 57 9.12 -6.37 4.26
CA SER A 57 9.99 -7.53 4.56
C SER A 57 11.49 -7.32 4.32
N GLN A 58 11.88 -6.26 3.60
CA GLN A 58 13.30 -5.87 3.48
C GLN A 58 13.90 -5.36 4.80
N ASN A 59 13.06 -4.94 5.75
CA ASN A 59 13.46 -4.55 7.09
C ASN A 59 13.53 -5.78 8.03
N GLY A 60 13.50 -6.98 7.47
CA GLY A 60 13.41 -8.27 8.15
C GLY A 60 11.97 -8.82 8.14
N ASN A 61 11.85 -10.13 8.38
CA ASN A 61 10.56 -10.82 8.51
C ASN A 61 9.91 -10.50 9.86
N LYS A 62 9.49 -9.24 10.06
CA LYS A 62 8.77 -8.78 11.25
C LYS A 62 7.32 -9.30 11.23
N THR A 63 6.78 -9.59 12.41
CA THR A 63 5.44 -10.16 12.59
C THR A 63 4.36 -9.08 12.52
N GLU A 64 3.10 -9.50 12.36
CA GLU A 64 1.94 -8.59 12.46
C GLU A 64 1.92 -7.85 13.81
N GLN A 65 2.27 -8.54 14.90
CA GLN A 65 2.37 -7.95 16.25
C GLN A 65 3.36 -6.77 16.30
N TYR A 66 4.54 -6.93 15.67
CA TYR A 66 5.52 -5.83 15.60
C TYR A 66 4.95 -4.60 14.90
N TYR A 67 4.17 -4.79 13.83
CA TYR A 67 3.55 -3.68 13.12
C TYR A 67 2.34 -3.08 13.87
N ALA A 68 1.65 -3.86 14.70
CA ALA A 68 0.62 -3.33 15.59
C ALA A 68 1.25 -2.36 16.61
N GLU A 69 2.33 -2.80 17.27
CA GLU A 69 3.09 -1.95 18.21
C GLU A 69 3.65 -0.70 17.52
N LYS A 70 4.15 -0.82 16.28
CA LYS A 70 4.61 0.34 15.49
C LYS A 70 3.51 1.32 15.14
N ILE A 71 2.29 0.84 14.90
CA ILE A 71 1.13 1.70 14.66
C ILE A 71 0.75 2.43 15.96
N ASP A 72 0.73 1.73 17.10
CA ASP A 72 0.48 2.35 18.41
C ASP A 72 1.51 3.45 18.71
N GLU A 73 2.80 3.16 18.55
CA GLU A 73 3.89 4.15 18.69
C GLU A 73 3.69 5.36 17.77
N ALA A 74 3.31 5.14 16.51
CA ALA A 74 3.08 6.23 15.57
C ALA A 74 1.90 7.11 16.01
N MET A 75 0.82 6.50 16.50
CA MET A 75 -0.35 7.21 16.99
C MET A 75 -0.05 8.03 18.25
N GLU A 76 0.73 7.48 19.18
CA GLU A 76 1.23 8.21 20.36
C GLU A 76 2.09 9.42 19.97
N ASN A 77 2.81 9.33 18.85
CA ASN A 77 3.61 10.42 18.28
C ASN A 77 2.81 11.42 17.43
N GLY A 78 1.47 11.31 17.42
CA GLY A 78 0.57 12.28 16.78
C GLY A 78 0.22 11.98 15.32
N TYR A 79 0.62 10.82 14.79
CA TYR A 79 0.16 10.38 13.46
C TYR A 79 -1.24 9.78 13.54
N SER A 80 -2.02 9.94 12.47
CA SER A 80 -3.29 9.24 12.31
C SER A 80 -3.09 7.88 11.65
N ILE A 81 -4.07 6.99 11.77
CA ILE A 81 -4.06 5.71 11.04
C ILE A 81 -4.02 5.92 9.52
N ALA A 82 -4.61 7.01 9.03
CA ALA A 82 -4.62 7.37 7.61
C ALA A 82 -3.21 7.70 7.09
N ASP A 83 -2.34 8.27 7.94
CA ASP A 83 -0.94 8.55 7.61
C ASP A 83 -0.12 7.28 7.36
N ILE A 84 -0.63 6.12 7.79
CA ILE A 84 -0.02 4.80 7.60
C ILE A 84 -0.73 4.04 6.46
N GLN A 85 -2.07 4.04 6.45
CA GLN A 85 -2.88 3.36 5.43
C GLN A 85 -2.62 3.91 4.04
N LEU A 86 -2.56 5.24 3.88
CA LEU A 86 -2.41 5.86 2.55
C LEU A 86 -1.09 5.45 1.86
N PRO A 87 0.09 5.50 2.50
CA PRO A 87 1.32 4.94 1.94
C PRO A 87 1.22 3.47 1.52
N VAL A 88 0.52 2.64 2.30
CA VAL A 88 0.34 1.20 1.99
C VAL A 88 -0.50 1.02 0.72
N VAL A 89 -1.64 1.71 0.63
CA VAL A 89 -2.50 1.68 -0.56
C VAL A 89 -1.75 2.19 -1.78
N LYS A 90 -1.02 3.31 -1.65
CA LYS A 90 -0.15 3.85 -2.70
C LYS A 90 0.88 2.85 -3.18
N ALA A 91 1.50 2.08 -2.28
CA ALA A 91 2.49 1.08 -2.63
C ALA A 91 1.89 -0.12 -3.37
N VAL A 92 0.66 -0.52 -3.05
CA VAL A 92 -0.04 -1.57 -3.82
C VAL A 92 -0.45 -1.05 -5.19
N ALA A 93 -1.01 0.16 -5.30
CA ALA A 93 -1.33 0.75 -6.60
C ALA A 93 -0.08 0.91 -7.47
N ALA A 94 1.05 1.33 -6.88
CA ALA A 94 2.33 1.44 -7.55
C ALA A 94 2.95 0.11 -7.98
N SER A 95 2.32 -1.02 -7.64
CA SER A 95 2.66 -2.32 -8.21
C SER A 95 2.09 -2.56 -9.61
N GLY A 96 1.11 -1.75 -10.02
CA GLY A 96 0.37 -1.90 -11.28
C GLY A 96 -0.79 -2.90 -11.21
N ILE A 97 -0.97 -3.63 -10.10
CA ILE A 97 -1.98 -4.69 -10.00
C ILE A 97 -3.43 -4.18 -10.08
N LEU A 98 -3.65 -2.89 -9.77
CA LEU A 98 -4.97 -2.25 -9.81
C LEU A 98 -5.24 -1.52 -11.14
N GLY A 99 -4.31 -1.58 -12.09
CA GLY A 99 -4.39 -0.86 -13.36
C GLY A 99 -3.96 0.61 -13.28
N VAL A 100 -3.84 1.23 -14.46
CA VAL A 100 -3.27 2.57 -14.66
C VAL A 100 -4.18 3.67 -14.08
N GLY A 101 -5.50 3.52 -14.19
CA GLY A 101 -6.46 4.48 -13.62
C GLY A 101 -6.32 4.63 -12.09
N ALA A 102 -6.25 3.52 -11.37
CA ALA A 102 -6.10 3.52 -9.90
C ALA A 102 -4.74 4.09 -9.47
N TYR A 103 -3.69 3.88 -10.26
CA TYR A 103 -2.38 4.47 -10.03
C TYR A 103 -2.45 6.00 -10.00
N TYR A 104 -2.94 6.63 -11.08
CA TYR A 104 -2.93 8.09 -11.19
C TYR A 104 -3.95 8.78 -10.28
N GLN A 105 -5.00 8.10 -9.81
CA GLN A 105 -5.85 8.61 -8.74
C GLN A 105 -5.07 8.88 -7.45
N LEU A 106 -4.03 8.10 -7.16
CA LEU A 106 -3.22 8.21 -5.95
C LEU A 106 -1.89 8.97 -6.15
N PHE A 107 -1.50 9.18 -7.42
CA PHE A 107 -0.36 9.98 -7.84
C PHE A 107 -0.79 11.02 -8.91
N PRO A 108 -1.71 11.95 -8.59
CA PRO A 108 -2.25 12.89 -9.57
C PRO A 108 -1.18 13.84 -10.11
N ASP A 109 -0.16 14.15 -9.30
CA ASP A 109 0.96 15.01 -9.70
C ASP A 109 1.86 14.37 -10.78
N GLU A 110 1.75 13.05 -10.98
CA GLU A 110 2.49 12.30 -11.99
C GLU A 110 1.70 12.16 -13.30
N LEU A 111 0.45 12.64 -13.34
CA LEU A 111 -0.46 12.51 -14.48
C LEU A 111 -0.20 13.63 -15.52
N THR A 112 0.33 13.22 -16.66
CA THR A 112 0.52 14.06 -17.85
C THR A 112 -0.67 13.96 -18.81
N ASP A 113 -0.77 14.87 -19.78
CA ASP A 113 -1.86 14.86 -20.76
C ASP A 113 -1.81 13.64 -21.71
N GLU A 114 -0.62 13.11 -22.01
CA GLU A 114 -0.47 11.84 -22.75
C GLU A 114 -1.07 10.65 -21.97
N GLN A 115 -0.79 10.56 -20.68
CA GLN A 115 -1.30 9.47 -19.84
C GLN A 115 -2.81 9.54 -19.63
N LYS A 116 -3.42 10.73 -19.68
CA LYS A 116 -4.89 10.87 -19.66
C LYS A 116 -5.53 10.21 -20.88
N ALA A 117 -4.94 10.38 -22.07
CA ALA A 117 -5.44 9.78 -23.30
C ALA A 117 -5.35 8.24 -23.26
N ASP A 118 -4.27 7.69 -22.71
CA ASP A 118 -4.11 6.24 -22.54
C ASP A 118 -5.17 5.66 -21.58
N ILE A 119 -5.48 6.35 -20.48
CA ILE A 119 -6.54 5.94 -19.54
C ILE A 119 -7.93 5.97 -20.18
N GLU A 120 -8.21 6.96 -21.03
CA GLU A 120 -9.48 7.02 -21.78
C GLU A 120 -9.57 5.90 -22.83
N TYR A 121 -8.45 5.50 -23.44
CA TYR A 121 -8.40 4.38 -24.37
C TYR A 121 -8.62 3.03 -23.66
N GLU A 122 -8.03 2.80 -22.47
CA GLU A 122 -8.25 1.56 -21.68
C GLU A 122 -9.68 1.39 -21.16
N LYS A 123 -10.47 2.47 -21.09
CA LYS A 123 -11.88 2.43 -20.63
C LYS A 123 -12.88 2.10 -21.74
N ASN A 124 -12.48 2.10 -23.01
CA ASN A 124 -13.31 1.79 -24.18
C ASN A 124 -13.03 0.39 -24.72
#